data_AF-A0A933IDJ7-F1
#
_entry.id   AF-A0A933IDJ7-F1
#
_cell.length_a   1.000
_cell.length_b   1.000
_cell.length_c   1.000
_cell.angle_alpha   90.00
_cell.angle_beta   90.00
_cell.angle_gamma   90.00
#
_symmetry.space_group_name_H-M   'P 1'
#
loop_
_entity.id
_entity.type
_entity.pdbx_description
1 polymer ?
#
loop_
_entity_poly.entity_id
_entity_poly.type
_entity_poly.pdbx_seq_one_letter_code
_entity_poly.pdbx_strand_id
1 'polypeptide(L)'
;MEADQHWETRLRQLEDREQLFLQGLDDMDPDEMRWLVRFLIDALTEERRRPLLAGYHEHLPAERMRQFLERFIPECIQLATLDLQARRDADGESLHSLTDTDLQGMSALEKWQLIAKEPRVLDPERTARELARLALCFQSDLLNDAMLSRAVIEFPLYFRLQEALRQLPATEIHRLADHAAASVPALDRLPPAEAGERLAGLRQEIAKAAGFTAPLQELLGASMDRLPEEFFPPGGPEEVSPDQLAEAARQLEGHSPEELRLNLQILADQLSLREAQALLGPHQSEYPSLSQMPTEVVRRVVATLVVHLAGRGPCDFIQRYRTGKFLAVPPVTSEVWNLLPQEGRLGLLRQDNAAMDIAQIARHLARILLSHEYQALDDDKRQMAVVLSSLYQRLVQRLAHLDNQDGAPTLLALNQTVTEQVLAMEQSPREGRGEMLDRIRRSIGGALGPSEEDFSGPRSAPDR
;
A
#
# COMPACT_ATOMS: atom_id res chain seq x y z
N MET A 1 -46.84 15.79 -3.95
CA MET A 1 -47.27 14.91 -2.83
C MET A 1 -46.42 13.64 -2.78
N GLU A 2 -46.42 12.75 -3.78
CA GLU A 2 -45.52 11.57 -3.79
C GLU A 2 -44.03 11.95 -3.96
N ALA A 3 -43.72 12.91 -4.86
CA ALA A 3 -42.35 13.43 -5.04
C ALA A 3 -41.80 14.12 -3.78
N ASP A 4 -42.62 14.90 -3.09
CA ASP A 4 -42.24 15.56 -1.83
C ASP A 4 -41.97 14.55 -0.71
N GLN A 5 -42.80 13.51 -0.59
CA GLN A 5 -42.60 12.43 0.38
C GLN A 5 -41.35 11.60 0.07
N HIS A 6 -41.07 11.34 -1.20
CA HIS A 6 -39.86 10.64 -1.62
C HIS A 6 -38.59 11.46 -1.30
N TRP A 7 -38.62 12.77 -1.57
CA TRP A 7 -37.53 13.68 -1.22
C TRP A 7 -37.30 13.77 0.30
N GLU A 8 -38.37 13.93 1.10
CA GLU A 8 -38.28 13.94 2.57
C GLU A 8 -37.70 12.63 3.13
N THR A 9 -38.05 11.50 2.53
CA THR A 9 -37.51 10.19 2.92
C THR A 9 -36.01 10.11 2.67
N ARG A 10 -35.55 10.55 1.49
CA ARG A 10 -34.11 10.55 1.13
C ARG A 10 -33.30 11.51 2.00
N LEU A 11 -33.87 12.67 2.32
CA LEU A 11 -33.24 13.61 3.25
C LEU A 11 -33.06 12.98 4.64
N ARG A 12 -34.11 12.37 5.19
CA ARG A 12 -34.04 11.70 6.49
C ARG A 12 -33.02 10.55 6.49
N GLN A 13 -32.92 9.79 5.39
CA GLN A 13 -31.92 8.73 5.26
C GLN A 13 -30.48 9.27 5.31
N LEU A 14 -30.20 10.46 4.77
CA LEU A 14 -28.89 11.10 4.87
C LEU A 14 -28.59 11.53 6.32
N GLU A 15 -29.57 12.15 6.99
CA GLU A 15 -29.46 12.57 8.40
C GLU A 15 -29.26 11.37 9.35
N ASP A 16 -30.05 10.31 9.18
CA ASP A 16 -29.93 9.07 9.97
C ASP A 16 -28.57 8.41 9.76
N ARG A 17 -28.05 8.47 8.53
CA ARG A 17 -26.74 7.90 8.17
C ARG A 17 -25.58 8.67 8.79
N GLU A 18 -25.66 10.00 8.86
CA GLU A 18 -24.69 10.81 9.60
C GLU A 18 -24.61 10.38 11.05
N GLN A 19 -25.75 10.27 11.72
CA GLN A 19 -25.83 9.86 13.12
C GLN A 19 -25.27 8.45 13.32
N LEU A 20 -25.64 7.52 12.43
CA LEU A 20 -25.18 6.12 12.51
C LEU A 20 -23.67 6.01 12.34
N PHE A 21 -23.08 6.78 11.44
CA PHE A 21 -21.62 6.81 11.28
C PHE A 21 -20.92 7.43 12.49
N LEU A 22 -21.39 8.59 12.96
CA LEU A 22 -20.77 9.28 14.10
C LEU A 22 -20.86 8.46 15.39
N GLN A 23 -22.00 7.81 15.65
CA GLN A 23 -22.17 6.95 16.84
C GLN A 23 -21.31 5.68 16.78
N GLY A 24 -21.02 5.18 15.57
CA GLY A 24 -20.20 3.98 15.39
C GLY A 24 -18.69 4.22 15.39
N LEU A 25 -18.22 5.48 15.34
CA LEU A 25 -16.79 5.80 15.17
C LEU A 25 -15.89 5.20 16.26
N ASP A 26 -16.38 5.13 17.51
CA ASP A 26 -15.59 4.64 18.63
C ASP A 26 -15.27 3.14 18.53
N ASP A 27 -16.16 2.38 17.88
CA ASP A 27 -16.08 0.93 17.72
C ASP A 27 -15.39 0.52 16.41
N MET A 28 -15.19 1.46 15.47
CA MET A 28 -14.57 1.16 14.19
C MET A 28 -13.07 0.88 14.31
N ASP A 29 -12.64 -0.17 13.61
CA ASP A 29 -11.22 -0.46 13.40
C ASP A 29 -10.62 0.44 12.29
N PRO A 30 -9.28 0.45 12.13
CA PRO A 30 -8.62 1.26 11.10
C PRO A 30 -9.04 0.95 9.66
N ASP A 31 -9.48 -0.27 9.36
CA ASP A 31 -9.88 -0.68 8.02
C ASP A 31 -11.29 -0.19 7.74
N GLU A 32 -12.21 -0.32 8.70
CA GLU A 32 -13.56 0.23 8.63
C GLU A 32 -13.54 1.75 8.48
N MET A 33 -12.67 2.46 9.21
CA MET A 33 -12.50 3.90 9.07
C MET A 33 -11.97 4.31 7.69
N ARG A 34 -11.01 3.57 7.14
CA ARG A 34 -10.50 3.80 5.78
C ARG A 34 -11.58 3.53 4.74
N TRP A 35 -12.33 2.45 4.92
CA TRP A 35 -13.44 2.09 4.05
C TRP A 35 -14.49 3.21 4.04
N LEU A 36 -14.82 3.77 5.21
CA LEU A 36 -15.79 4.86 5.32
C LEU A 36 -15.35 6.11 4.57
N VAL A 37 -14.07 6.51 4.68
CA VAL A 37 -13.56 7.65 3.90
C VAL A 37 -13.67 7.39 2.41
N ARG A 38 -13.19 6.23 1.96
CA ARG A 38 -13.28 5.80 0.56
C ARG A 38 -14.70 5.78 0.03
N PHE A 39 -15.63 5.26 0.82
CA PHE A 39 -17.05 5.20 0.51
C PHE A 39 -17.64 6.61 0.30
N LEU A 40 -17.32 7.55 1.19
CA LEU A 40 -17.84 8.91 1.13
C LEU A 40 -17.22 9.72 -0.02
N ILE A 41 -15.91 9.63 -0.25
CA ILE A 41 -15.26 10.34 -1.36
C ILE A 41 -15.66 9.82 -2.74
N ASP A 42 -16.04 8.55 -2.83
CA ASP A 42 -16.47 7.95 -4.08
C ASP A 42 -17.80 8.54 -4.60
N ALA A 43 -18.58 9.19 -3.73
CA ALA A 43 -19.76 9.95 -4.12
C ALA A 43 -19.47 11.44 -4.43
N LEU A 44 -18.20 11.86 -4.40
CA LEU A 44 -17.81 13.26 -4.62
C LEU A 44 -17.08 13.46 -5.94
N THR A 45 -17.22 14.65 -6.53
CA THR A 45 -16.39 15.12 -7.65
C THR A 45 -14.97 15.45 -7.17
N GLU A 46 -14.00 15.43 -8.07
CA GLU A 46 -12.60 15.75 -7.73
C GLU A 46 -12.45 17.13 -7.05
N GLU A 47 -13.16 18.15 -7.57
CA GLU A 47 -13.16 19.52 -7.05
C GLU A 47 -13.57 19.57 -5.57
N ARG A 48 -14.57 18.77 -5.18
CA ARG A 48 -15.06 18.70 -3.80
C ARG A 48 -14.23 17.76 -2.93
N ARG A 49 -13.71 16.67 -3.50
CA ARG A 49 -12.89 15.67 -2.80
C ARG A 49 -11.59 16.28 -2.27
N ARG A 50 -10.88 17.05 -3.09
CA ARG A 50 -9.53 17.56 -2.79
C ARG A 50 -9.45 18.40 -1.50
N PRO A 51 -10.31 19.41 -1.25
CA PRO A 51 -10.27 20.17 0.00
C PRO A 51 -10.71 19.35 1.22
N LEU A 52 -11.65 18.42 1.06
CA LEU A 52 -12.15 17.58 2.16
C LEU A 52 -11.15 16.52 2.63
N LEU A 53 -10.30 16.04 1.73
CA LEU A 53 -9.20 15.13 2.06
C LEU A 53 -7.95 15.85 2.60
N ALA A 54 -8.00 17.17 2.82
CA ALA A 54 -6.88 17.90 3.40
C ALA A 54 -6.56 17.35 4.80
N GLY A 55 -5.31 16.93 5.02
CA GLY A 55 -4.86 16.34 6.29
C GLY A 55 -5.23 14.87 6.48
N TYR A 56 -5.88 14.23 5.50
CA TYR A 56 -6.14 12.80 5.50
C TYR A 56 -4.99 12.00 4.86
N HIS A 57 -4.65 10.86 5.46
CA HIS A 57 -3.88 9.81 4.83
C HIS A 57 -4.31 8.45 5.40
N GLU A 58 -4.27 7.38 4.60
CA GLU A 58 -4.53 6.02 5.08
C GLU A 58 -3.48 5.44 6.03
N HIS A 59 -2.45 6.22 6.37
CA HIS A 59 -1.41 5.90 7.36
C HIS A 59 -1.64 6.64 8.68
N LEU A 60 -2.71 7.42 8.80
CA LEU A 60 -3.04 8.09 10.06
C LEU A 60 -3.28 7.07 11.18
N PRO A 61 -2.78 7.34 12.40
CA PRO A 61 -3.16 6.56 13.57
C PRO A 61 -4.68 6.56 13.78
N ALA A 62 -5.22 5.48 14.34
CA ALA A 62 -6.66 5.30 14.55
C ALA A 62 -7.34 6.52 15.21
N GLU A 63 -6.73 7.07 16.27
CA GLU A 63 -7.26 8.25 16.97
C GLU A 63 -7.35 9.50 16.07
N ARG A 64 -6.34 9.72 15.21
CA ARG A 64 -6.35 10.84 14.26
C ARG A 64 -7.34 10.61 13.14
N MET A 65 -7.51 9.36 12.72
CA MET A 65 -8.51 8.96 11.75
C MET A 65 -9.92 9.26 12.27
N ARG A 66 -10.20 8.96 13.55
CA ARG A 66 -11.47 9.31 14.21
C ARG A 66 -11.70 10.82 14.25
N GLN A 67 -10.72 11.58 14.73
CA GLN A 67 -10.81 13.05 14.76
C GLN A 67 -11.03 13.68 13.37
N PHE A 68 -10.43 13.09 12.34
CA PHE A 68 -10.70 13.48 10.95
C PHE A 68 -12.15 13.17 10.57
N LEU A 69 -12.61 11.94 10.82
CA LEU A 69 -13.96 11.47 10.49
C LEU A 69 -15.07 12.28 11.19
N GLU A 70 -14.87 12.71 12.44
CA GLU A 70 -15.81 13.56 13.18
C GLU A 70 -16.17 14.85 12.45
N ARG A 71 -15.24 15.41 11.66
CA ARG A 71 -15.45 16.62 10.86
C ARG A 71 -15.83 16.29 9.42
N PHE A 72 -15.18 15.28 8.87
CA PHE A 72 -15.34 14.87 7.48
C PHE A 72 -16.74 14.31 7.18
N ILE A 73 -17.32 13.50 8.08
CA ILE A 73 -18.64 12.90 7.86
C ILE A 73 -19.74 13.98 7.73
N PRO A 74 -19.90 14.93 8.67
CA PRO A 74 -20.89 16.01 8.52
C PRO A 74 -20.72 16.80 7.21
N GLU A 75 -19.49 17.12 6.82
CA GLU A 75 -19.22 17.88 5.59
C GLU A 75 -19.65 17.10 4.33
N CYS A 76 -19.37 15.79 4.28
CA CYS A 76 -19.84 14.94 3.17
C CYS A 76 -21.38 14.84 3.12
N ILE A 77 -22.04 14.68 4.27
CA ILE A 77 -23.50 14.58 4.34
C ILE A 77 -24.16 15.91 3.97
N GLN A 78 -23.56 17.05 4.34
CA GLN A 78 -24.03 18.36 3.93
C GLN A 78 -23.96 18.51 2.39
N LEU A 79 -22.86 18.08 1.76
CA LEU A 79 -22.75 18.10 0.29
C LEU A 79 -23.78 17.20 -0.39
N ALA A 80 -23.98 15.98 0.11
CA ALA A 80 -25.01 15.07 -0.40
C ALA A 80 -26.42 15.68 -0.27
N THR A 81 -26.69 16.37 0.84
CA THR A 81 -27.94 17.09 1.07
C THR A 81 -28.14 18.23 0.08
N LEU A 82 -27.09 19.01 -0.21
CA LEU A 82 -27.14 20.09 -1.21
C LEU A 82 -27.38 19.52 -2.63
N ASP A 83 -26.75 18.40 -2.98
CA ASP A 83 -26.96 17.74 -4.26
C ASP A 83 -28.38 17.19 -4.41
N LEU A 84 -28.95 16.66 -3.33
CA LEU A 84 -30.36 16.22 -3.26
C LEU A 84 -31.32 17.42 -3.41
N GLN A 85 -31.03 18.54 -2.73
CA GLN A 85 -31.82 19.77 -2.84
C GLN A 85 -31.83 20.33 -4.26
N ALA A 86 -30.68 20.33 -4.94
CA ALA A 86 -30.55 20.78 -6.32
C ALA A 86 -31.39 19.96 -7.31
N ARG A 87 -31.80 18.75 -6.93
CA ARG A 87 -32.58 17.80 -7.75
C ARG A 87 -34.03 17.65 -7.30
N ARG A 88 -34.49 18.47 -6.35
CA ARG A 88 -35.83 18.37 -5.75
C ARG A 88 -36.97 18.39 -6.76
N ASP A 89 -36.85 19.24 -7.78
CA ASP A 89 -37.88 19.43 -8.81
C ASP A 89 -37.72 18.51 -10.03
N ALA A 90 -36.71 17.62 -10.02
CA ALA A 90 -36.46 16.69 -11.10
C ALA A 90 -37.36 15.45 -10.99
N ASP A 91 -37.72 14.86 -12.14
CA ASP A 91 -38.54 13.66 -12.19
C ASP A 91 -37.82 12.46 -11.56
N GLY A 92 -38.39 11.86 -10.51
CA GLY A 92 -37.73 10.88 -9.64
C GLY A 92 -37.31 9.57 -10.31
N GLU A 93 -37.78 9.30 -11.52
CA GLU A 93 -37.42 8.11 -12.31
C GLU A 93 -36.30 8.36 -13.34
N SER A 94 -35.89 9.63 -13.54
CA SER A 94 -34.87 10.02 -14.50
C SER A 94 -33.45 9.94 -13.92
N LEU A 95 -32.47 9.65 -14.77
CA LEU A 95 -31.05 9.70 -14.39
C LEU A 95 -30.60 11.12 -13.93
N HIS A 96 -31.30 12.18 -14.36
CA HIS A 96 -31.02 13.55 -13.93
C HIS A 96 -31.41 13.83 -12.46
N SER A 97 -32.39 13.12 -11.90
CA SER A 97 -32.83 13.31 -10.52
C SER A 97 -32.02 12.52 -9.49
N LEU A 98 -31.12 11.65 -9.97
CA LEU A 98 -30.24 10.85 -9.14
C LEU A 98 -28.96 11.62 -8.76
N THR A 99 -28.67 11.65 -7.47
CA THR A 99 -27.39 12.06 -6.88
C THR A 99 -26.38 10.91 -7.02
N ASP A 100 -25.11 11.22 -6.76
CA ASP A 100 -24.06 10.20 -6.72
C ASP A 100 -24.24 9.20 -5.59
N THR A 101 -24.85 9.62 -4.47
CA THR A 101 -25.21 8.72 -3.37
C THR A 101 -26.27 7.71 -3.79
N ASP A 102 -27.27 8.10 -4.60
CA ASP A 102 -28.27 7.14 -5.09
C ASP A 102 -27.63 6.18 -6.09
N LEU A 103 -26.82 6.71 -7.03
CA LEU A 103 -26.10 5.86 -7.98
C LEU A 103 -25.20 4.85 -7.26
N GLN A 104 -24.54 5.22 -6.17
CA GLN A 104 -23.72 4.29 -5.40
C GLN A 104 -24.54 3.17 -4.73
N GLY A 105 -25.83 3.42 -4.45
CA GLY A 105 -26.76 2.44 -3.87
C GLY A 105 -27.46 1.52 -4.89
N MET A 106 -27.30 1.77 -6.19
CA MET A 106 -27.93 0.98 -7.25
C MET A 106 -27.06 -0.15 -7.77
N SER A 107 -27.70 -1.20 -8.30
CA SER A 107 -26.99 -2.27 -9.02
C SER A 107 -26.42 -1.77 -10.35
N ALA A 108 -25.41 -2.47 -10.88
CA ALA A 108 -24.84 -2.09 -12.18
C ALA A 108 -25.87 -2.21 -13.31
N LEU A 109 -26.72 -3.25 -13.29
CA LEU A 109 -27.74 -3.46 -14.31
C LEU A 109 -28.73 -2.28 -14.36
N GLU A 110 -29.27 -1.87 -13.23
CA GLU A 110 -30.23 -0.76 -13.14
C GLU A 110 -29.60 0.54 -13.67
N LYS A 111 -28.36 0.85 -13.26
CA LYS A 111 -27.66 2.05 -13.73
C LYS A 111 -27.47 2.05 -15.24
N TRP A 112 -26.96 0.95 -15.80
CA TRP A 112 -26.69 0.87 -17.24
C TRP A 112 -27.97 0.82 -18.08
N GLN A 113 -29.09 0.33 -17.52
CA GLN A 113 -30.42 0.46 -18.15
C GLN A 113 -30.90 1.92 -18.19
N LEU A 114 -30.67 2.71 -17.14
CA LEU A 114 -30.99 4.14 -17.14
C LEU A 114 -30.09 4.91 -18.11
N ILE A 115 -28.77 4.65 -18.10
CA ILE A 115 -27.82 5.26 -19.03
C ILE A 115 -28.18 4.94 -20.49
N ALA A 116 -28.67 3.73 -20.77
CA ALA A 116 -29.13 3.36 -22.12
C ALA A 116 -30.37 4.13 -22.59
N LYS A 117 -31.27 4.49 -21.66
CA LYS A 117 -32.46 5.30 -21.96
C LYS A 117 -32.12 6.79 -22.08
N GLU A 118 -31.17 7.25 -21.29
CA GLU A 118 -30.74 8.63 -21.15
C GLU A 118 -29.22 8.77 -21.40
N PRO A 119 -28.76 8.57 -22.65
CA PRO A 119 -27.33 8.61 -22.95
C PRO A 119 -26.77 10.01 -22.74
N ARG A 120 -25.55 10.09 -22.20
CA ARG A 120 -24.78 11.34 -21.99
C ARG A 120 -25.34 12.29 -20.93
N VAL A 121 -26.25 11.80 -20.08
CA VAL A 121 -26.74 12.57 -18.93
C VAL A 121 -25.70 12.65 -17.82
N LEU A 122 -24.94 11.58 -17.62
CA LEU A 122 -23.79 11.61 -16.74
C LEU A 122 -22.66 12.38 -17.44
N ASP A 123 -22.01 13.28 -16.70
CA ASP A 123 -20.76 13.86 -17.14
C ASP A 123 -19.66 12.78 -17.28
N PRO A 124 -18.56 13.09 -17.97
CA PRO A 124 -17.50 12.11 -18.18
C PRO A 124 -16.87 11.55 -16.88
N GLU A 125 -16.83 12.32 -15.79
CA GLU A 125 -16.25 11.87 -14.52
C GLU A 125 -17.14 10.81 -13.85
N ARG A 126 -18.44 11.09 -13.75
CA ARG A 126 -19.46 10.14 -13.26
C ARG A 126 -19.48 8.89 -14.15
N THR A 127 -19.40 9.07 -15.47
CA THR A 127 -19.34 7.95 -16.42
C THR A 127 -18.11 7.08 -16.20
N ALA A 128 -16.93 7.68 -16.01
CA ALA A 128 -15.69 6.96 -15.73
C ALA A 128 -15.78 6.13 -14.44
N ARG A 129 -16.45 6.65 -13.41
CA ARG A 129 -16.71 5.93 -12.16
C ARG A 129 -17.54 4.67 -12.39
N GLU A 130 -18.66 4.76 -13.11
CA GLU A 130 -19.49 3.57 -13.39
C GLU A 130 -18.80 2.56 -14.32
N LEU A 131 -18.00 3.03 -15.28
CA LEU A 131 -17.15 2.15 -16.10
C LEU A 131 -16.11 1.41 -15.24
N ALA A 132 -15.49 2.07 -14.26
CA ALA A 132 -14.55 1.44 -13.35
C ALA A 132 -15.21 0.33 -12.51
N ARG A 133 -16.44 0.54 -12.02
CA ARG A 133 -17.20 -0.50 -11.30
C ARG A 133 -17.52 -1.68 -12.21
N LEU A 134 -17.94 -1.41 -13.43
CA LEU A 134 -18.26 -2.45 -14.41
C LEU A 134 -17.03 -3.29 -14.77
N ALA A 135 -15.88 -2.66 -14.92
CA ALA A 135 -14.60 -3.31 -15.18
C ALA A 135 -14.16 -4.28 -14.07
N LEU A 136 -14.63 -4.06 -12.83
CA LEU A 136 -14.39 -4.94 -11.67
C LEU A 136 -15.57 -5.90 -11.38
N CYS A 137 -16.58 -5.94 -12.24
CA CYS A 137 -17.70 -6.89 -12.14
C CYS A 137 -17.30 -8.27 -12.68
N PHE A 138 -16.57 -9.07 -11.89
CA PHE A 138 -15.96 -10.32 -12.39
C PHE A 138 -16.95 -11.45 -12.67
N GLN A 139 -18.15 -11.40 -12.08
CA GLN A 139 -19.20 -12.39 -12.25
C GLN A 139 -20.49 -11.70 -12.71
N SER A 140 -21.30 -12.38 -13.52
CA SER A 140 -22.49 -11.81 -14.14
C SER A 140 -23.68 -11.68 -13.18
N ASP A 141 -23.73 -12.49 -12.13
CA ASP A 141 -24.70 -12.39 -11.03
C ASP A 141 -24.54 -11.09 -10.22
N LEU A 142 -23.31 -10.57 -10.09
CA LEU A 142 -23.04 -9.29 -9.43
C LEU A 142 -23.63 -8.07 -10.16
N LEU A 143 -24.06 -8.20 -11.42
CA LEU A 143 -24.70 -7.10 -12.15
C LEU A 143 -26.00 -6.63 -11.47
N ASN A 144 -26.72 -7.56 -10.85
CA ASN A 144 -27.96 -7.29 -10.12
C ASN A 144 -27.72 -7.00 -8.62
N ASP A 145 -26.48 -7.10 -8.15
CA ASP A 145 -26.14 -6.88 -6.75
C ASP A 145 -25.76 -5.41 -6.50
N ALA A 146 -26.55 -4.71 -5.70
CA ALA A 146 -26.25 -3.36 -5.25
C ALA A 146 -24.96 -3.27 -4.41
N MET A 147 -24.52 -4.38 -3.81
CA MET A 147 -23.28 -4.43 -3.03
C MET A 147 -22.02 -4.31 -3.88
N LEU A 148 -22.08 -4.58 -5.19
CA LEU A 148 -20.93 -4.42 -6.08
C LEU A 148 -20.32 -3.02 -5.95
N SER A 149 -21.16 -1.98 -5.94
CA SER A 149 -20.71 -0.60 -5.83
C SER A 149 -19.96 -0.29 -4.55
N ARG A 150 -20.23 -1.03 -3.47
CA ARG A 150 -19.56 -0.88 -2.17
C ARG A 150 -18.31 -1.76 -2.08
N ALA A 151 -18.36 -2.98 -2.62
CA ALA A 151 -17.27 -3.94 -2.57
C ALA A 151 -16.05 -3.47 -3.37
N VAL A 152 -16.25 -2.87 -4.55
CA VAL A 152 -15.13 -2.43 -5.40
C VAL A 152 -14.27 -1.35 -4.74
N ILE A 153 -14.85 -0.54 -3.85
CA ILE A 153 -14.19 0.55 -3.12
C ILE A 153 -13.14 0.03 -2.13
N GLU A 154 -13.24 -1.24 -1.72
CA GLU A 154 -12.23 -1.86 -0.86
C GLU A 154 -10.88 -2.02 -1.57
N PHE A 155 -10.87 -2.07 -2.90
CA PHE A 155 -9.68 -2.41 -3.67
C PHE A 155 -9.01 -1.16 -4.25
N PRO A 156 -7.70 -0.93 -4.01
CA PRO A 156 -6.95 0.16 -4.64
C PRO A 156 -7.02 0.19 -6.16
N LEU A 157 -7.18 -0.98 -6.78
CA LEU A 157 -7.35 -1.11 -8.23
C LEU A 157 -8.53 -0.29 -8.75
N TYR A 158 -9.63 -0.20 -8.00
CA TYR A 158 -10.80 0.60 -8.38
C TYR A 158 -10.43 2.07 -8.56
N PHE A 159 -9.70 2.65 -7.61
CA PHE A 159 -9.29 4.04 -7.66
C PHE A 159 -8.26 4.30 -8.77
N ARG A 160 -7.31 3.38 -8.99
CA ARG A 160 -6.36 3.47 -10.12
C ARG A 160 -7.08 3.43 -11.46
N LEU A 161 -8.06 2.55 -11.59
CA LEU A 161 -8.83 2.42 -12.82
C LEU A 161 -9.70 3.65 -13.06
N GLN A 162 -10.36 4.16 -12.03
CA GLN A 162 -11.13 5.39 -12.09
C GLN A 162 -10.26 6.56 -12.54
N GLU A 163 -9.07 6.72 -11.94
CA GLU A 163 -8.14 7.78 -12.30
C GLU A 163 -7.66 7.66 -13.75
N ALA A 164 -7.23 6.47 -14.17
CA ALA A 164 -6.81 6.23 -15.54
C ALA A 164 -7.93 6.50 -16.56
N LEU A 165 -9.18 6.14 -16.25
CA LEU A 165 -10.34 6.44 -17.09
C LEU A 165 -10.61 7.95 -17.16
N ARG A 166 -10.53 8.70 -16.05
CA ARG A 166 -10.70 10.16 -16.05
C ARG A 166 -9.73 10.89 -16.97
N GLN A 167 -8.52 10.37 -17.13
CA GLN A 167 -7.50 10.94 -18.02
C GLN A 167 -7.80 10.72 -19.51
N LEU A 168 -8.81 9.91 -19.85
CA LEU A 168 -9.22 9.71 -21.24
C LEU A 168 -9.99 10.93 -21.77
N PRO A 169 -9.88 11.24 -23.08
CA PRO A 169 -10.75 12.22 -23.71
C PRO A 169 -12.23 11.86 -23.52
N ALA A 170 -13.08 12.85 -23.29
CA ALA A 170 -14.52 12.63 -23.10
C ALA A 170 -15.18 11.83 -24.24
N THR A 171 -14.67 11.96 -25.47
CA THR A 171 -15.11 11.15 -26.63
C THR A 171 -14.88 9.66 -26.44
N GLU A 172 -13.77 9.26 -25.82
CA GLU A 172 -13.45 7.86 -25.56
C GLU A 172 -14.28 7.31 -24.39
N ILE A 173 -14.49 8.11 -23.34
CA ILE A 173 -15.41 7.75 -22.24
C ILE A 173 -16.82 7.51 -22.76
N HIS A 174 -17.35 8.41 -23.59
CA HIS A 174 -18.67 8.22 -24.19
C HIS A 174 -18.72 7.00 -25.11
N ARG A 175 -17.66 6.71 -25.87
CA ARG A 175 -17.58 5.51 -26.72
C ARG A 175 -17.71 4.23 -25.88
N LEU A 176 -16.96 4.14 -24.78
CA LEU A 176 -17.02 3.00 -23.86
C LEU A 176 -18.40 2.90 -23.19
N ALA A 177 -18.96 4.04 -22.77
CA ALA A 177 -20.28 4.09 -22.15
C ALA A 177 -21.40 3.68 -23.12
N ASP A 178 -21.36 4.13 -24.37
CA ASP A 178 -22.31 3.72 -25.41
C ASP A 178 -22.24 2.20 -25.65
N HIS A 179 -21.03 1.62 -25.65
CA HIS A 179 -20.86 0.17 -25.77
C HIS A 179 -21.41 -0.58 -24.55
N ALA A 180 -21.12 -0.11 -23.33
CA ALA A 180 -21.62 -0.70 -22.10
C ALA A 180 -23.15 -0.59 -21.99
N ALA A 181 -23.72 0.57 -22.33
CA ALA A 181 -25.16 0.81 -22.33
C ALA A 181 -25.91 -0.09 -23.33
N ALA A 182 -25.30 -0.42 -24.46
CA ALA A 182 -25.86 -1.38 -25.41
C ALA A 182 -25.73 -2.85 -24.94
N SER A 183 -24.63 -3.20 -24.28
CA SER A 183 -24.30 -4.58 -23.90
C SER A 183 -24.95 -5.01 -22.58
N VAL A 184 -24.81 -4.22 -21.50
CA VAL A 184 -25.16 -4.62 -20.13
C VAL A 184 -26.64 -5.00 -19.98
N PRO A 185 -27.62 -4.22 -20.48
CA PRO A 185 -29.04 -4.58 -20.39
C PRO A 185 -29.38 -5.91 -21.10
N ALA A 186 -28.60 -6.32 -22.09
CA ALA A 186 -28.80 -7.57 -22.80
C ALA A 186 -28.26 -8.79 -22.02
N LEU A 187 -27.28 -8.59 -21.13
CA LEU A 187 -26.64 -9.68 -20.39
C LEU A 187 -27.60 -10.42 -19.44
N ASP A 188 -28.56 -9.71 -18.87
CA ASP A 188 -29.57 -10.27 -17.94
C ASP A 188 -30.48 -11.32 -18.60
N ARG A 189 -30.56 -11.31 -19.94
CA ARG A 189 -31.38 -12.26 -20.73
C ARG A 189 -30.59 -13.46 -21.23
N LEU A 190 -29.28 -13.49 -21.01
CA LEU A 190 -28.40 -14.55 -21.50
C LEU A 190 -28.17 -15.62 -20.43
N PRO A 191 -27.83 -16.85 -20.84
CA PRO A 191 -27.33 -17.86 -19.91
C PRO A 191 -26.08 -17.37 -19.15
N PRO A 192 -25.88 -17.74 -17.87
CA PRO A 192 -24.80 -17.20 -17.04
C PRO A 192 -23.39 -17.30 -17.65
N ALA A 193 -23.10 -18.41 -18.35
CA ALA A 193 -21.82 -18.61 -19.02
C ALA A 193 -21.60 -17.62 -20.17
N GLU A 194 -22.60 -17.43 -21.04
CA GLU A 194 -22.52 -16.49 -22.16
C GLU A 194 -22.50 -15.04 -21.65
N ALA A 195 -23.30 -14.72 -20.62
CA ALA A 195 -23.27 -13.44 -19.95
C ALA A 195 -21.88 -13.13 -19.37
N GLY A 196 -21.25 -14.14 -18.73
CA GLY A 196 -19.91 -14.04 -18.17
C GLY A 196 -18.83 -13.77 -19.22
N GLU A 197 -18.88 -14.47 -20.38
CA GLU A 197 -17.95 -14.24 -21.49
C GLU A 197 -18.09 -12.84 -22.08
N ARG A 198 -19.31 -12.37 -22.34
CA ARG A 198 -19.55 -11.02 -22.86
C ARG A 198 -19.16 -9.94 -21.87
N LEU A 199 -19.44 -10.14 -20.59
CA LEU A 199 -19.00 -9.24 -19.52
C LEU A 199 -17.46 -9.20 -19.46
N ALA A 200 -16.78 -10.34 -19.56
CA ALA A 200 -15.32 -10.39 -19.60
C ALA A 200 -14.74 -9.59 -20.78
N GLY A 201 -15.35 -9.68 -21.96
CA GLY A 201 -14.97 -8.87 -23.12
C GLY A 201 -15.12 -7.36 -22.86
N LEU A 202 -16.24 -6.94 -22.28
CA LEU A 202 -16.48 -5.54 -21.93
C LEU A 202 -15.47 -5.03 -20.88
N ARG A 203 -15.18 -5.83 -19.85
CA ARG A 203 -14.17 -5.50 -18.83
C ARG A 203 -12.79 -5.35 -19.44
N GLN A 204 -12.41 -6.26 -20.35
CA GLN A 204 -11.11 -6.20 -21.03
C GLN A 204 -10.98 -4.95 -21.90
N GLU A 205 -12.06 -4.53 -22.57
CA GLU A 205 -12.05 -3.30 -23.36
C GLU A 205 -11.85 -2.06 -22.49
N ILE A 206 -12.60 -1.95 -21.38
CA ILE A 206 -12.47 -0.84 -20.42
C ILE A 206 -11.05 -0.81 -19.83
N ALA A 207 -10.54 -1.96 -19.38
CA ALA A 207 -9.19 -2.09 -18.83
C ALA A 207 -8.12 -1.64 -19.82
N LYS A 208 -8.22 -2.10 -21.08
CA LYS A 208 -7.28 -1.74 -22.14
C LYS A 208 -7.32 -0.25 -22.47
N ALA A 209 -8.50 0.34 -22.53
CA ALA A 209 -8.66 1.78 -22.75
C ALA A 209 -7.99 2.58 -21.62
N ALA A 210 -8.12 2.12 -20.37
CA ALA A 210 -7.45 2.67 -19.21
C ALA A 210 -5.95 2.33 -19.11
N GLY A 211 -5.35 1.67 -20.12
CA GLY A 211 -3.91 1.39 -20.18
C GLY A 211 -3.45 0.14 -19.42
N PHE A 212 -4.37 -0.70 -18.92
CA PHE A 212 -4.03 -1.95 -18.25
C PHE A 212 -3.75 -3.06 -19.25
N THR A 213 -2.58 -3.69 -19.14
CA THR A 213 -2.16 -4.79 -20.03
C THR A 213 -2.32 -6.18 -19.42
N ALA A 214 -2.34 -6.28 -18.08
CA ALA A 214 -2.59 -7.52 -17.36
C ALA A 214 -4.09 -7.68 -17.04
N PRO A 215 -4.59 -8.92 -16.85
CA PRO A 215 -5.96 -9.16 -16.40
C PRO A 215 -6.23 -8.46 -15.05
N LEU A 216 -7.34 -7.73 -14.94
CA LEU A 216 -7.68 -6.97 -13.72
C LEU A 216 -7.79 -7.86 -12.49
N GLN A 217 -8.19 -9.13 -12.64
CA GLN A 217 -8.24 -10.11 -11.55
C GLN A 217 -6.87 -10.35 -10.91
N GLU A 218 -5.79 -10.30 -11.70
CA GLU A 218 -4.42 -10.47 -11.22
C GLU A 218 -3.89 -9.21 -10.53
N LEU A 219 -4.58 -8.07 -10.71
CA LEU A 219 -4.21 -6.76 -10.17
C LEU A 219 -5.08 -6.34 -8.98
N LEU A 220 -6.07 -7.14 -8.59
CA LEU A 220 -7.11 -6.77 -7.63
C LEU A 220 -6.56 -6.41 -6.24
N GLY A 221 -5.35 -6.89 -5.90
CA GLY A 221 -4.72 -6.64 -4.60
C GLY A 221 -5.51 -7.25 -3.45
N ALA A 222 -5.20 -6.90 -2.20
CA ALA A 222 -6.09 -7.22 -1.10
C ALA A 222 -7.17 -6.15 -0.89
N SER A 223 -8.27 -6.58 -0.31
CA SER A 223 -9.26 -5.67 0.26
C SER A 223 -8.59 -4.82 1.34
N MET A 224 -8.90 -3.52 1.32
CA MET A 224 -8.40 -2.51 2.25
C MET A 224 -6.88 -2.33 2.28
N ASP A 225 -6.16 -2.79 1.25
CA ASP A 225 -4.79 -2.37 0.99
C ASP A 225 -4.70 -0.85 0.88
N ARG A 226 -3.63 -0.24 1.38
CA ARG A 226 -3.50 1.21 1.42
C ARG A 226 -3.45 1.82 0.02
N LEU A 227 -4.17 2.91 -0.20
CA LEU A 227 -4.00 3.73 -1.40
C LEU A 227 -2.60 4.35 -1.40
N PRO A 228 -1.91 4.36 -2.56
CA PRO A 228 -0.62 5.05 -2.69
C PRO A 228 -0.75 6.55 -2.36
N GLU A 229 0.34 7.15 -1.87
CA GLU A 229 0.36 8.55 -1.41
C GLU A 229 -0.07 9.55 -2.51
N GLU A 230 0.19 9.21 -3.78
CA GLU A 230 -0.20 10.01 -4.96
C GLU A 230 -1.71 10.23 -5.12
N PHE A 231 -2.56 9.45 -4.42
CA PHE A 231 -4.01 9.64 -4.41
C PHE A 231 -4.47 10.79 -3.52
N PHE A 232 -3.59 11.29 -2.64
CA PHE A 232 -3.92 12.34 -1.71
C PHE A 232 -3.32 13.67 -2.17
N PRO A 233 -4.00 14.81 -1.93
CA PRO A 233 -3.48 16.10 -2.37
C PRO A 233 -2.05 16.31 -1.85
N PRO A 234 -1.11 16.84 -2.67
CA PRO A 234 0.21 17.23 -2.16
C PRO A 234 -0.01 18.24 -1.02
N GLY A 235 0.36 17.83 0.19
CA GLY A 235 -0.13 18.39 1.45
C GLY A 235 -0.59 17.35 2.48
N GLY A 236 -0.75 16.07 2.10
CA GLY A 236 -0.56 14.90 2.98
C GLY A 236 0.94 14.67 3.24
N PRO A 237 1.35 14.07 4.37
CA PRO A 237 2.48 14.54 5.17
C PRO A 237 3.85 14.36 4.48
N GLU A 238 4.22 15.31 3.63
CA GLU A 238 5.63 15.60 3.29
C GLU A 238 6.36 16.36 4.42
N GLU A 239 5.67 16.65 5.52
CA GLU A 239 6.31 16.93 6.80
C GLU A 239 5.72 15.94 7.81
N VAL A 240 6.59 15.18 8.48
CA VAL A 240 6.22 14.51 9.73
C VAL A 240 5.43 15.54 10.55
N SER A 241 4.14 15.28 10.79
CA SER A 241 3.30 16.26 11.49
C SER A 241 4.03 16.63 12.79
N PRO A 242 4.17 17.92 13.14
CA PRO A 242 4.83 18.33 14.38
C PRO A 242 4.30 17.57 15.60
N ASP A 243 3.02 17.18 15.57
CA ASP A 243 2.39 16.38 16.61
C ASP A 243 2.84 14.91 16.63
N GLN A 244 3.05 14.29 15.46
CA GLN A 244 3.60 12.93 15.36
C GLN A 244 5.06 12.90 15.84
N LEU A 245 5.84 13.91 15.47
CA LEU A 245 7.21 14.07 15.94
C LEU A 245 7.24 14.29 17.46
N ALA A 246 6.33 15.13 17.97
CA ALA A 246 6.22 15.41 19.39
C ALA A 246 5.82 14.15 20.18
N GLU A 247 4.88 13.37 19.68
CA GLU A 247 4.48 12.10 20.30
C GLU A 247 5.62 11.07 20.31
N ALA A 248 6.28 10.86 19.17
CA ALA A 248 7.44 9.98 19.09
C ALA A 248 8.57 10.46 20.01
N ALA A 249 8.80 11.77 20.12
CA ALA A 249 9.79 12.34 21.02
C ALA A 249 9.41 12.13 22.50
N ARG A 250 8.11 12.25 22.86
CA ARG A 250 7.60 11.97 24.21
C ARG A 250 7.79 10.51 24.61
N GLN A 251 7.56 9.57 23.69
CA GLN A 251 7.77 8.14 23.94
C GLN A 251 9.25 7.78 24.20
N LEU A 252 10.16 8.66 23.78
CA LEU A 252 11.60 8.54 24.01
C LEU A 252 12.06 9.26 25.29
N GLU A 253 11.15 9.92 26.02
CA GLU A 253 11.47 10.49 27.33
C GLU A 253 11.86 9.38 28.32
N GLY A 254 12.93 9.61 29.08
CA GLY A 254 13.48 8.62 30.02
C GLY A 254 14.49 7.63 29.43
N HIS A 255 14.66 7.57 28.10
CA HIS A 255 15.74 6.79 27.50
C HIS A 255 17.10 7.43 27.80
N SER A 256 18.07 6.61 28.18
CA SER A 256 19.46 7.00 28.37
C SER A 256 20.12 7.40 27.03
N PRO A 257 21.21 8.20 27.07
CA PRO A 257 21.96 8.53 25.87
C PRO A 257 22.49 7.32 25.09
N GLU A 258 22.76 6.21 25.79
CA GLU A 258 23.22 4.96 25.17
C GLU A 258 22.07 4.28 24.42
N GLU A 259 20.89 4.16 25.03
CA GLU A 259 19.70 3.57 24.40
C GLU A 259 19.28 4.35 23.15
N LEU A 260 19.29 5.69 23.21
CA LEU A 260 18.97 6.54 22.06
C LEU A 260 19.95 6.33 20.90
N ARG A 261 21.24 6.13 21.19
CA ARG A 261 22.25 5.85 20.16
C ARG A 261 22.09 4.46 19.55
N LEU A 262 21.75 3.46 20.37
CA LEU A 262 21.45 2.11 19.89
C LEU A 262 20.23 2.13 18.96
N ASN A 263 19.16 2.83 19.37
CA ASN A 263 17.97 3.01 18.54
C ASN A 263 18.29 3.73 17.23
N LEU A 264 19.08 4.82 17.28
CA LEU A 264 19.53 5.52 16.07
C LEU A 264 20.27 4.58 15.12
N GLN A 265 21.19 3.76 15.63
CA GLN A 265 21.96 2.83 14.80
C GLN A 265 21.07 1.77 14.14
N ILE A 266 20.10 1.24 14.88
CA ILE A 266 19.17 0.21 14.38
C ILE A 266 18.23 0.79 13.32
N LEU A 267 17.68 1.99 13.55
CA LEU A 267 16.76 2.64 12.61
C LEU A 267 17.50 3.13 11.36
N ALA A 268 18.70 3.69 11.52
CA ALA A 268 19.53 4.10 10.39
C ALA A 268 19.89 2.91 9.48
N ASP A 269 20.06 1.72 10.06
CA ASP A 269 20.29 0.48 9.30
C ASP A 269 19.09 0.03 8.44
N GLN A 270 17.93 0.66 8.55
CA GLN A 270 16.77 0.36 7.69
C GLN A 270 16.61 1.35 6.53
N LEU A 271 17.34 2.46 6.54
CA LEU A 271 17.21 3.50 5.52
C LEU A 271 17.92 3.10 4.23
N SER A 272 17.34 3.44 3.07
CA SER A 272 18.07 3.53 1.81
C SER A 272 19.14 4.63 1.88
N LEU A 273 20.09 4.62 0.94
CA LEU A 273 21.13 5.64 0.83
C LEU A 273 20.52 7.03 0.64
N ARG A 274 19.46 7.13 -0.17
CA ARG A 274 18.74 8.39 -0.41
C ARG A 274 18.09 8.90 0.87
N GLU A 275 17.41 8.03 1.61
CA GLU A 275 16.78 8.38 2.88
C GLU A 275 17.81 8.77 3.94
N ALA A 276 18.90 8.02 4.06
CA ALA A 276 20.00 8.34 4.97
C ALA A 276 20.62 9.71 4.64
N GLN A 277 20.83 10.01 3.36
CA GLN A 277 21.36 11.31 2.95
C GLN A 277 20.38 12.46 3.25
N ALA A 278 19.07 12.25 3.05
CA ALA A 278 18.06 13.25 3.34
C ALA A 278 17.88 13.50 4.85
N LEU A 279 17.82 12.43 5.65
CA LEU A 279 17.44 12.49 7.07
C LEU A 279 18.63 12.64 8.01
N LEU A 280 19.78 12.03 7.68
CA LEU A 280 20.97 12.06 8.53
C LEU A 280 22.05 13.01 8.00
N GLY A 281 22.07 13.28 6.69
CA GLY A 281 23.05 14.16 6.05
C GLY A 281 23.19 15.54 6.69
N PRO A 282 22.08 16.26 7.00
CA PRO A 282 22.15 17.56 7.68
C PRO A 282 22.92 17.47 9.00
N HIS A 283 22.67 16.42 9.79
CA HIS A 283 23.34 16.23 11.07
C HIS A 283 24.79 15.78 10.93
N GLN A 284 25.14 15.00 9.91
CA GLN A 284 26.52 14.62 9.63
C GLN A 284 27.39 15.82 9.19
N SER A 285 26.77 16.86 8.63
CA SER A 285 27.47 18.11 8.29
C SER A 285 27.75 19.00 9.51
N GLU A 286 26.91 18.89 10.55
CA GLU A 286 26.98 19.69 11.76
C GLU A 286 27.81 19.01 12.87
N TYR A 287 27.77 17.68 12.95
CA TYR A 287 28.43 16.90 13.99
C TYR A 287 29.48 15.96 13.37
N PRO A 288 30.71 15.85 13.94
CA PRO A 288 31.77 15.00 13.39
C PRO A 288 31.43 13.51 13.34
N SER A 289 30.49 13.05 14.17
CA SER A 289 29.90 11.71 14.09
C SER A 289 28.51 11.69 14.70
N LEU A 290 27.67 10.72 14.29
CA LEU A 290 26.33 10.53 14.88
C LEU A 290 26.40 10.26 16.39
N SER A 291 27.49 9.66 16.88
CA SER A 291 27.72 9.39 18.30
C SER A 291 28.03 10.65 19.13
N GLN A 292 28.49 11.72 18.49
CA GLN A 292 28.83 12.99 19.14
C GLN A 292 27.68 13.99 19.21
N MET A 293 26.51 13.65 18.67
CA MET A 293 25.32 14.51 18.79
C MET A 293 24.88 14.69 20.25
N PRO A 294 24.42 15.89 20.64
CA PRO A 294 23.74 16.11 21.91
C PRO A 294 22.51 15.19 22.05
N THR A 295 22.22 14.73 23.27
CA THR A 295 21.12 13.80 23.54
C THR A 295 19.76 14.29 23.00
N GLU A 296 19.49 15.60 23.12
CA GLU A 296 18.27 16.22 22.61
C GLU A 296 18.18 16.16 21.08
N VAL A 297 19.31 16.25 20.39
CA VAL A 297 19.38 16.12 18.93
C VAL A 297 19.15 14.66 18.53
N VAL A 298 19.83 13.71 19.19
CA VAL A 298 19.64 12.27 18.94
C VAL A 298 18.17 11.89 19.14
N ARG A 299 17.52 12.36 20.21
CA ARG A 299 16.10 12.06 20.47
C ARG A 299 15.19 12.51 19.31
N ARG A 300 15.40 13.74 18.81
CA ARG A 300 14.63 14.24 17.66
C ARG A 300 14.91 13.45 16.38
N VAL A 301 16.16 13.09 16.13
CA VAL A 301 16.52 12.26 14.97
C VAL A 301 15.86 10.89 15.07
N VAL A 302 15.95 10.21 16.22
CA VAL A 302 15.30 8.91 16.45
C VAL A 302 13.78 9.03 16.25
N ALA A 303 13.14 10.06 16.82
CA ALA A 303 11.71 10.30 16.61
C ALA A 303 11.36 10.47 15.13
N THR A 304 12.17 11.25 14.39
CA THR A 304 12.01 11.44 12.94
C THR A 304 12.09 10.11 12.20
N LEU A 305 13.09 9.29 12.51
CA LEU A 305 13.28 7.99 11.87
C LEU A 305 12.16 7.01 12.21
N VAL A 306 11.68 6.98 13.46
CA VAL A 306 10.56 6.12 13.87
C VAL A 306 9.31 6.43 13.05
N VAL A 307 8.99 7.72 12.88
CA VAL A 307 7.84 8.11 12.07
C VAL A 307 8.06 7.81 10.60
N HIS A 308 9.25 8.14 10.05
CA HIS A 308 9.60 7.90 8.64
C HIS A 308 9.60 6.43 8.25
N LEU A 309 10.08 5.54 9.14
CA LEU A 309 10.16 4.11 8.86
C LEU A 309 8.79 3.43 8.90
N ALA A 310 7.79 4.02 9.57
CA ALA A 310 6.36 3.69 9.50
C ALA A 310 6.02 2.18 9.52
N GLY A 311 6.72 1.40 10.36
CA GLY A 311 6.51 -0.05 10.48
C GLY A 311 7.50 -0.94 9.72
N ARG A 312 8.55 -0.35 9.11
CA ARG A 312 9.75 -1.11 8.72
C ARG A 312 10.43 -1.72 9.94
N GLY A 313 10.87 -2.96 9.80
CA GLY A 313 11.36 -3.81 10.87
C GLY A 313 12.70 -4.47 10.56
N PRO A 314 13.49 -4.87 11.59
CA PRO A 314 14.78 -5.53 11.40
C PRO A 314 14.66 -6.87 10.65
N CYS A 315 13.51 -7.53 10.74
CA CYS A 315 13.24 -8.81 10.07
C CYS A 315 12.66 -8.65 8.65
N ASP A 316 12.44 -7.44 8.15
CA ASP A 316 11.82 -7.24 6.83
C ASP A 316 12.63 -7.89 5.70
N PHE A 317 13.95 -8.02 5.88
CA PHE A 317 14.86 -8.69 4.95
C PHE A 317 14.50 -10.16 4.69
N ILE A 318 13.94 -10.88 5.68
CA ILE A 318 13.43 -12.25 5.49
C ILE A 318 11.92 -12.25 5.18
N GLN A 319 11.18 -11.29 5.72
CA GLN A 319 9.73 -11.21 5.51
C GLN A 319 9.37 -10.99 4.04
N ARG A 320 10.22 -10.34 3.24
CA ARG A 320 10.04 -10.25 1.78
C ARG A 320 9.85 -11.61 1.09
N TYR A 321 10.39 -12.70 1.63
CA TYR A 321 10.21 -14.06 1.08
C TYR A 321 9.00 -14.80 1.67
N ARG A 322 8.52 -14.38 2.85
CA ARG A 322 7.47 -15.07 3.61
C ARG A 322 6.10 -14.46 3.41
N THR A 323 6.05 -13.14 3.31
CA THR A 323 4.82 -12.34 3.39
C THR A 323 4.70 -11.30 2.28
N GLY A 324 5.73 -11.16 1.42
CA GLY A 324 5.72 -10.13 0.36
C GLY A 324 6.00 -8.71 0.86
N LYS A 325 6.53 -8.59 2.09
CA LYS A 325 6.98 -7.31 2.66
C LYS A 325 8.34 -6.89 2.07
N PHE A 326 8.30 -6.32 0.87
CA PHE A 326 9.47 -5.89 0.10
C PHE A 326 10.24 -4.73 0.77
N LEU A 327 11.53 -4.56 0.43
CA LEU A 327 12.38 -3.55 1.07
C LEU A 327 12.44 -2.22 0.31
N ALA A 328 12.28 -2.25 -1.02
CA ALA A 328 12.48 -1.08 -1.89
C ALA A 328 11.27 -0.75 -2.77
N VAL A 329 10.40 -1.72 -3.05
CA VAL A 329 9.12 -1.50 -3.76
C VAL A 329 7.94 -1.67 -2.79
N PRO A 330 6.74 -1.15 -3.13
CA PRO A 330 5.56 -1.34 -2.31
C PRO A 330 5.27 -2.83 -2.03
N PRO A 331 4.92 -3.21 -0.79
CA PRO A 331 4.65 -4.60 -0.43
C PRO A 331 3.40 -5.13 -1.13
N VAL A 332 3.31 -6.46 -1.25
CA VAL A 332 2.04 -7.15 -1.53
C VAL A 332 1.54 -7.80 -0.25
N THR A 333 0.23 -8.08 -0.16
CA THR A 333 -0.29 -8.76 1.03
C THR A 333 0.19 -10.18 1.15
N SER A 334 0.15 -10.70 2.37
CA SER A 334 0.52 -12.08 2.64
C SER A 334 -0.39 -13.07 1.93
N GLU A 335 -1.67 -12.73 1.74
CA GLU A 335 -2.64 -13.52 0.98
C GLU A 335 -2.25 -13.61 -0.49
N VAL A 336 -1.98 -12.47 -1.13
CA VAL A 336 -1.53 -12.41 -2.53
C VAL A 336 -0.21 -13.15 -2.67
N TRP A 337 0.74 -12.89 -1.77
CA TRP A 337 2.04 -13.55 -1.75
C TRP A 337 1.90 -15.08 -1.69
N ASN A 338 1.01 -15.58 -0.84
CA ASN A 338 0.79 -17.01 -0.66
C ASN A 338 0.10 -17.68 -1.87
N LEU A 339 -0.70 -16.94 -2.63
CA LEU A 339 -1.37 -17.43 -3.83
C LEU A 339 -0.49 -17.41 -5.08
N LEU A 340 0.57 -16.59 -5.11
CA LEU A 340 1.45 -16.49 -6.26
C LEU A 340 2.25 -17.79 -6.49
N PRO A 341 2.36 -18.26 -7.75
CA PRO A 341 3.28 -19.32 -8.11
C PRO A 341 4.73 -18.86 -7.91
N GLN A 342 5.65 -19.81 -7.82
CA GLN A 342 7.07 -19.54 -7.55
C GLN A 342 7.68 -18.53 -8.55
N GLU A 343 7.35 -18.66 -9.84
CA GLU A 343 7.82 -17.73 -10.87
C GLU A 343 7.31 -16.30 -10.65
N GLY A 344 6.05 -16.14 -10.23
CA GLY A 344 5.46 -14.84 -9.90
C GLY A 344 6.13 -14.19 -8.68
N ARG A 345 6.36 -14.97 -7.61
CA ARG A 345 7.10 -14.51 -6.42
C ARG A 345 8.52 -14.08 -6.78
N LEU A 346 9.20 -14.86 -7.61
CA LEU A 346 10.56 -14.55 -8.06
C LEU A 346 10.58 -13.28 -8.94
N GLY A 347 9.57 -13.09 -9.78
CA GLY A 347 9.39 -11.87 -10.57
C GLY A 347 9.31 -10.61 -9.71
N LEU A 348 8.49 -10.63 -8.66
CA LEU A 348 8.37 -9.50 -7.73
C LEU A 348 9.64 -9.27 -6.91
N LEU A 349 10.29 -10.34 -6.41
CA LEU A 349 11.57 -10.22 -5.72
C LEU A 349 12.68 -9.66 -6.61
N ARG A 350 12.66 -9.95 -7.91
CA ARG A 350 13.58 -9.35 -8.89
C ARG A 350 13.33 -7.86 -9.09
N GLN A 351 12.06 -7.43 -9.13
CA GLN A 351 11.71 -6.01 -9.18
C GLN A 351 12.18 -5.29 -7.92
N ASP A 352 11.92 -5.87 -6.74
CA ASP A 352 12.39 -5.35 -5.46
C ASP A 352 13.93 -5.27 -5.41
N ASN A 353 14.64 -6.31 -5.85
CA ASN A 353 16.10 -6.31 -5.95
C ASN A 353 16.64 -5.22 -6.88
N ALA A 354 15.96 -4.94 -7.99
CA ALA A 354 16.36 -3.90 -8.93
C ALA A 354 16.17 -2.47 -8.39
N ALA A 355 15.24 -2.30 -7.44
CA ALA A 355 14.98 -1.03 -6.79
C ALA A 355 15.87 -0.78 -5.55
N MET A 356 16.51 -1.82 -5.01
CA MET A 356 17.42 -1.69 -3.85
C MET A 356 18.71 -0.97 -4.21
N ASP A 357 19.19 -0.14 -3.29
CA ASP A 357 20.55 0.38 -3.36
C ASP A 357 21.60 -0.65 -2.89
N ILE A 358 22.87 -0.37 -3.20
CA ILE A 358 24.02 -1.22 -2.86
C ILE A 358 24.08 -1.50 -1.33
N ALA A 359 23.78 -0.51 -0.50
CA ALA A 359 23.84 -0.67 0.95
C ALA A 359 22.70 -1.56 1.46
N GLN A 360 21.49 -1.46 0.90
CA GLN A 360 20.38 -2.36 1.21
C GLN A 360 20.72 -3.81 0.84
N ILE A 361 21.27 -4.04 -0.35
CA ILE A 361 21.69 -5.38 -0.78
C ILE A 361 22.77 -5.95 0.13
N ALA A 362 23.80 -5.17 0.45
CA ALA A 362 24.87 -5.60 1.34
C ALA A 362 24.36 -5.96 2.74
N ARG A 363 23.46 -5.15 3.32
CA ARG A 363 22.82 -5.41 4.63
C ARG A 363 21.94 -6.67 4.59
N HIS A 364 21.17 -6.85 3.52
CA HIS A 364 20.35 -8.05 3.31
C HIS A 364 21.19 -9.33 3.34
N LEU A 365 22.28 -9.37 2.57
CA LEU A 365 23.18 -10.51 2.51
C LEU A 365 23.94 -10.73 3.83
N ALA A 366 24.40 -9.66 4.49
CA ALA A 366 25.08 -9.74 5.77
C ALA A 366 24.19 -10.34 6.88
N ARG A 367 22.90 -9.97 6.92
CA ARG A 367 21.93 -10.52 7.88
C ARG A 367 21.72 -12.01 7.68
N ILE A 368 21.60 -12.47 6.42
CA ILE A 368 21.51 -13.91 6.12
C ILE A 368 22.78 -14.64 6.55
N LEU A 369 23.96 -14.09 6.22
CA LEU A 369 25.24 -14.70 6.54
C LEU A 369 25.44 -14.91 8.05
N LEU A 370 25.08 -13.89 8.85
CA LEU A 370 25.22 -13.90 10.31
C LEU A 370 24.10 -14.64 11.05
N SER A 371 23.05 -15.06 10.37
CA SER A 371 21.98 -15.85 10.98
C SER A 371 22.32 -17.33 10.96
N HIS A 372 22.95 -17.82 12.03
CA HIS A 372 23.43 -19.21 12.13
C HIS A 372 22.31 -20.26 12.22
N GLU A 373 21.14 -19.85 12.72
CA GLU A 373 19.97 -20.72 12.89
C GLU A 373 18.81 -20.14 12.07
N TYR A 374 17.98 -21.02 11.51
CA TYR A 374 16.84 -20.59 10.70
C TYR A 374 15.86 -19.69 11.47
N GLN A 375 15.63 -20.00 12.75
CA GLN A 375 14.79 -19.20 13.63
C GLN A 375 15.36 -17.81 13.88
N ALA A 376 16.69 -17.64 13.80
CA ALA A 376 17.33 -16.35 14.02
C ALA A 376 17.04 -15.34 12.91
N LEU A 377 16.65 -15.79 11.71
CA LEU A 377 16.31 -14.90 10.60
C LEU A 377 15.12 -13.99 10.92
N ASP A 378 14.23 -14.41 11.82
CA ASP A 378 12.96 -13.75 12.14
C ASP A 378 12.80 -13.49 13.65
N ASP A 379 13.92 -13.38 14.34
CA ASP A 379 13.98 -12.99 15.75
C ASP A 379 14.47 -11.54 15.82
N ASP A 380 13.56 -10.60 16.06
CA ASP A 380 13.85 -9.17 16.11
C ASP A 380 15.00 -8.85 17.08
N LYS A 381 15.04 -9.49 18.25
CA LYS A 381 16.09 -9.21 19.25
C LYS A 381 17.45 -9.66 18.75
N ARG A 382 17.53 -10.81 18.09
CA ARG A 382 18.78 -11.29 17.47
C ARG A 382 19.19 -10.40 16.31
N GLN A 383 18.24 -9.99 15.47
CA GLN A 383 18.52 -9.11 14.32
C GLN A 383 18.97 -7.71 14.76
N MET A 384 18.40 -7.16 15.84
CA MET A 384 18.91 -5.93 16.46
C MET A 384 20.35 -6.13 16.97
N ALA A 385 20.65 -7.24 17.66
CA ALA A 385 22.00 -7.54 18.14
C ALA A 385 23.03 -7.70 17.00
N VAL A 386 22.62 -8.26 15.86
CA VAL A 386 23.45 -8.38 14.66
C VAL A 386 23.89 -7.00 14.17
N VAL A 387 22.97 -6.04 14.04
CA VAL A 387 23.25 -4.67 13.56
C VAL A 387 24.28 -3.94 14.43
N LEU A 388 24.24 -4.21 15.73
CA LEU A 388 25.14 -3.62 16.72
C LEU A 388 26.54 -4.25 16.72
N SER A 389 26.72 -5.40 16.06
CA SER A 389 28.01 -6.08 16.03
C SER A 389 29.00 -5.40 15.06
N SER A 390 30.26 -5.29 15.47
CA SER A 390 31.32 -4.78 14.58
C SER A 390 31.56 -5.69 13.37
N LEU A 391 31.31 -7.00 13.53
CA LEU A 391 31.44 -7.98 12.45
C LEU A 391 30.43 -7.69 11.33
N TYR A 392 29.18 -7.37 11.68
CA TYR A 392 28.17 -6.97 10.71
C TYR A 392 28.60 -5.76 9.89
N GLN A 393 29.07 -4.70 10.56
CA GLN A 393 29.51 -3.48 9.87
C GLN A 393 30.67 -3.75 8.88
N ARG A 394 31.64 -4.58 9.28
CA ARG A 394 32.72 -5.02 8.37
C ARG A 394 32.20 -5.82 7.19
N LEU A 395 31.29 -6.77 7.42
CA LEU A 395 30.72 -7.59 6.35
C LEU A 395 29.91 -6.76 5.36
N VAL A 396 29.09 -5.82 5.83
CA VAL A 396 28.34 -4.90 4.97
C VAL A 396 29.29 -4.11 4.08
N GLN A 397 30.36 -3.56 4.64
CA GLN A 397 31.38 -2.85 3.86
C GLN A 397 32.03 -3.76 2.82
N ARG A 398 32.44 -4.97 3.18
CA ARG A 398 33.05 -5.92 2.24
C ARG A 398 32.10 -6.31 1.11
N LEU A 399 30.85 -6.61 1.43
CA LEU A 399 29.80 -6.93 0.44
C LEU A 399 29.56 -5.76 -0.52
N ALA A 400 29.49 -4.53 -0.01
CA ALA A 400 29.30 -3.33 -0.83
C ALA A 400 30.45 -3.08 -1.83
N HIS A 401 31.63 -3.68 -1.62
CA HIS A 401 32.80 -3.54 -2.49
C HIS A 401 33.09 -4.78 -3.36
N LEU A 402 32.17 -5.76 -3.43
CA LEU A 402 32.36 -6.98 -4.23
C LEU A 402 32.56 -6.71 -5.73
N ASP A 403 32.00 -5.64 -6.26
CA ASP A 403 32.08 -5.29 -7.70
C ASP A 403 33.50 -4.90 -8.17
N ASN A 404 34.47 -4.82 -7.25
CA ASN A 404 35.86 -4.43 -7.53
C ASN A 404 36.87 -5.61 -7.52
N GLN A 405 36.40 -6.87 -7.49
CA GLN A 405 37.28 -8.04 -7.39
C GLN A 405 37.24 -8.93 -8.63
N ASP A 406 38.39 -9.15 -9.26
CA ASP A 406 38.53 -10.01 -10.45
C ASP A 406 38.10 -11.45 -10.14
N GLY A 407 37.07 -11.95 -10.86
CA GLY A 407 36.59 -13.32 -10.79
C GLY A 407 35.52 -13.63 -9.72
N ALA A 408 35.12 -12.65 -8.89
CA ALA A 408 34.00 -12.79 -7.98
C ALA A 408 32.65 -12.47 -8.67
N PRO A 409 31.52 -13.10 -8.27
CA PRO A 409 30.21 -12.64 -8.70
C PRO A 409 29.97 -11.21 -8.20
N THR A 410 29.44 -10.34 -9.07
CA THR A 410 29.02 -8.99 -8.68
C THR A 410 28.02 -9.06 -7.53
N LEU A 411 27.94 -8.01 -6.72
CA LEU A 411 27.01 -7.92 -5.59
C LEU A 411 25.56 -8.21 -6.05
N LEU A 412 25.18 -7.68 -7.21
CA LEU A 412 23.88 -7.91 -7.83
C LEU A 412 23.66 -9.37 -8.22
N ALA A 413 24.65 -10.03 -8.83
CA ALA A 413 24.55 -11.43 -9.21
C ALA A 413 24.49 -12.36 -7.99
N LEU A 414 25.26 -12.04 -6.94
CA LEU A 414 25.21 -12.76 -5.67
C LEU A 414 23.83 -12.60 -5.02
N ASN A 415 23.30 -11.37 -4.95
CA ASN A 415 21.98 -11.12 -4.40
C ASN A 415 20.89 -11.87 -5.16
N GLN A 416 20.94 -11.86 -6.50
CA GLN A 416 19.99 -12.61 -7.32
C GLN A 416 20.02 -14.11 -7.03
N THR A 417 21.22 -14.68 -6.92
CA THR A 417 21.42 -16.10 -6.59
C THR A 417 20.85 -16.42 -5.21
N VAL A 418 21.16 -15.59 -4.21
CA VAL A 418 20.69 -15.77 -2.83
C VAL A 418 19.17 -15.61 -2.75
N THR A 419 18.57 -14.66 -3.48
CA THR A 419 17.11 -14.51 -3.57
C THR A 419 16.43 -15.79 -4.04
N GLU A 420 16.95 -16.42 -5.11
CA GLU A 420 16.41 -17.68 -5.62
C GLU A 420 16.54 -18.82 -4.60
N GLN A 421 17.70 -18.93 -3.94
CA GLN A 421 17.94 -19.97 -2.95
C GLN A 421 17.09 -19.79 -1.68
N VAL A 422 16.94 -18.55 -1.18
CA VAL A 422 16.12 -18.25 0.01
C VAL A 422 14.65 -18.49 -0.29
N LEU A 423 14.15 -18.09 -1.47
CA LEU A 423 12.78 -18.40 -1.87
C LEU A 423 12.53 -19.92 -1.91
N ALA A 424 13.45 -20.69 -2.47
CA ALA A 424 13.36 -22.15 -2.49
C ALA A 424 13.40 -22.75 -1.07
N MET A 425 14.22 -22.19 -0.17
CA MET A 425 14.25 -22.58 1.24
C MET A 425 12.91 -22.33 1.94
N GLU A 426 12.31 -21.15 1.75
CA GLU A 426 11.03 -20.79 2.37
C GLU A 426 9.84 -21.61 1.83
N GLN A 427 9.98 -22.23 0.66
CA GLN A 427 9.00 -23.16 0.08
C GLN A 427 9.22 -24.62 0.50
N SER A 428 10.38 -24.95 1.08
CA SER A 428 10.70 -26.31 1.50
C SER A 428 10.10 -26.65 2.87
N PRO A 429 9.90 -27.95 3.21
CA PRO A 429 9.49 -28.37 4.54
C PRO A 429 10.43 -27.83 5.64
N ARG A 430 9.90 -27.56 6.83
CA ARG A 430 10.61 -26.86 7.91
C ARG A 430 11.87 -27.60 8.35
N GLU A 431 11.85 -28.93 8.33
CA GLU A 431 12.92 -29.81 8.79
C GLU A 431 14.20 -29.63 7.96
N GLY A 432 14.09 -29.28 6.67
CA GLY A 432 15.25 -29.12 5.76
C GLY A 432 15.79 -27.69 5.65
N ARG A 433 15.11 -26.69 6.24
CA ARG A 433 15.47 -25.28 6.02
C ARG A 433 16.82 -24.90 6.65
N GLY A 434 17.20 -25.53 7.76
CA GLY A 434 18.51 -25.28 8.40
C GLY A 434 19.69 -25.64 7.48
N GLU A 435 19.65 -26.81 6.85
CA GLU A 435 20.70 -27.23 5.90
C GLU A 435 20.75 -26.36 4.65
N MET A 436 19.58 -25.91 4.18
CA MET A 436 19.47 -24.97 3.05
C MET A 436 20.05 -23.61 3.41
N LEU A 437 19.75 -23.09 4.60
CA LEU A 437 20.34 -21.85 5.11
C LEU A 437 21.86 -21.96 5.18
N ASP A 438 22.40 -23.06 5.69
CA ASP A 438 23.85 -23.26 5.72
C ASP A 438 24.49 -23.30 4.33
N ARG A 439 23.80 -23.82 3.31
CA ARG A 439 24.26 -23.74 1.91
C ARG A 439 24.25 -22.30 1.41
N ILE A 440 23.20 -21.54 1.68
CA ILE A 440 23.08 -20.12 1.30
C ILE A 440 24.20 -19.31 1.95
N ARG A 441 24.42 -19.52 3.25
CA ARG A 441 25.49 -18.85 4.00
C ARG A 441 26.88 -19.18 3.45
N ARG A 442 27.14 -20.45 3.08
CA ARG A 442 28.38 -20.83 2.39
C ARG A 442 28.51 -20.17 1.01
N SER A 443 27.42 -19.98 0.28
CA SER A 443 27.43 -19.27 -1.01
C SER A 443 27.85 -17.80 -0.82
N ILE A 444 27.28 -17.12 0.18
CA ILE A 444 27.65 -15.73 0.51
C ILE A 444 29.10 -15.65 1.00
N GLY A 445 29.48 -16.53 1.93
CA GLY A 445 30.84 -16.58 2.48
C GLY A 445 31.90 -16.91 1.43
N GLY A 446 31.58 -17.79 0.48
CA GLY A 446 32.47 -18.15 -0.62
C GLY A 446 32.73 -16.99 -1.58
N ALA A 447 31.71 -16.17 -1.85
CA ALA A 447 31.86 -14.96 -2.68
C ALA A 447 32.76 -13.90 -2.03
N LEU A 448 32.83 -13.86 -0.68
CA LEU A 448 33.71 -12.96 0.06
C LEU A 448 35.18 -13.43 0.10
N GLY A 449 35.47 -14.69 -0.27
CA GLY A 449 36.80 -15.28 -0.20
C GLY A 449 37.31 -15.51 1.25
N PRO A 450 38.48 -16.16 1.40
CA PRO A 450 39.06 -16.41 2.72
C PRO A 450 39.46 -15.09 3.39
N SER A 451 38.96 -14.89 4.61
CA SER A 451 39.41 -13.83 5.51
C SER A 451 39.89 -14.49 6.79
N GLU A 452 41.20 -14.42 7.05
CA GLU A 452 41.79 -14.91 8.32
C GLU A 452 41.32 -14.08 9.54
N GLU A 453 40.74 -12.90 9.31
CA GLU A 453 40.37 -11.94 10.36
C GLU A 453 38.89 -12.00 10.78
N ASP A 454 37.97 -12.44 9.92
CA ASP A 454 36.52 -12.33 10.20
C ASP A 454 35.94 -13.44 11.09
N PHE A 455 36.67 -14.54 11.30
CA PHE A 455 36.25 -15.67 12.14
C PHE A 455 37.21 -15.97 13.31
N SER A 456 38.27 -15.17 13.45
CA SER A 456 39.15 -15.22 14.61
C SER A 456 38.52 -14.45 15.76
N GLY A 457 37.81 -15.14 16.65
CA GLY A 457 37.52 -14.61 17.99
C GLY A 457 38.82 -14.17 18.69
N PRO A 458 38.75 -13.30 19.72
CA PRO A 458 39.95 -12.81 20.39
C PRO A 458 40.82 -13.99 20.82
N ARG A 459 42.00 -14.13 20.23
CA ARG A 459 43.01 -15.07 20.70
C ARG A 459 43.34 -14.66 22.13
N SER A 460 42.95 -15.50 23.10
CA SER A 460 43.48 -15.45 24.45
C SER A 460 44.99 -15.32 24.33
N ALA A 461 45.54 -14.23 24.88
CA ALA A 461 46.98 -14.09 24.98
C ALA A 461 47.53 -15.33 25.70
N PRO A 462 48.62 -15.96 25.23
CA PRO A 462 49.29 -16.96 26.02
C PRO A 462 49.91 -16.26 27.23
N ASP A 463 49.56 -16.73 28.42
CA ASP A 463 50.22 -16.35 29.66
C ASP A 463 51.75 -16.37 29.48
N ARG A 464 52.37 -15.22 29.67
CA ARG A 464 53.79 -15.08 29.98
C ARG A 464 53.99 -14.04 31.07
#